data_AF-A0A950D2X6-F1
#
_entry.id   AF-A0A950D2X6-F1
#
_cell.length_a   1.000
_cell.length_b   1.000
_cell.length_c   1.000
_cell.angle_alpha   90.00
_cell.angle_beta   90.00
_cell.angle_gamma   90.00
#
_symmetry.space_group_name_H-M   'P 1'
#
loop_
_entity.id
_entity.type
_entity.pdbx_description
1 polymer ?
#
loop_
_entity_poly.entity_id
_entity_poly.type
_entity_poly.pdbx_seq_one_letter_code
_entity_poly.pdbx_strand_id
1 'polypeptide(L)' 'MSFRYGDRVRIKNLGIEGEVIEVRTRAIVVRFEHKGERVERHFVEDDLERLPSTKESYFEHQGGREDGLS' A
#
# COMPACT_ATOMS: atom_id res chain seq x y z
N MET A 1 -9.58 -0.24 -9.55
CA MET A 1 -8.37 -1.05 -9.25
C MET A 1 -8.51 -1.47 -7.80
N SER A 2 -8.68 -2.76 -7.48
CA SER A 2 -9.09 -3.15 -6.12
C SER A 2 -7.94 -3.10 -5.11
N PHE A 3 -8.20 -2.46 -3.95
CA PHE A 3 -7.33 -2.55 -2.77
C PHE A 3 -7.20 -3.99 -2.26
N ARG A 4 -6.10 -4.29 -1.56
CA ARG A 4 -5.81 -5.59 -0.97
C ARG A 4 -5.44 -5.47 0.50
N TYR A 5 -5.66 -6.55 1.25
CA TYR A 5 -5.14 -6.69 2.60
C TYR A 5 -3.63 -6.42 2.62
N GLY A 6 -3.18 -5.59 3.56
CA GLY A 6 -1.78 -5.17 3.73
C GLY A 6 -1.36 -3.98 2.86
N ASP A 7 -2.24 -3.44 2.02
CA ASP A 7 -1.93 -2.23 1.26
C ASP A 7 -1.76 -1.03 2.19
N ARG A 8 -0.68 -0.26 1.98
CA ARG A 8 -0.58 1.09 2.55
C ARG A 8 -1.44 2.05 1.76
N VAL A 9 -2.24 2.83 2.48
CA VAL A 9 -3.16 3.80 1.90
C VAL A 9 -3.09 5.10 2.67
N ARG A 10 -3.31 6.21 1.99
CA ARG A 10 -3.53 7.53 2.57
C ARG A 10 -5.01 7.84 2.56
N ILE A 11 -5.55 8.20 3.72
CA ILE A 11 -6.94 8.64 3.87
C ILE A 11 -6.99 10.12 3.48
N LYS A 12 -7.52 10.44 2.29
CA LYS A 12 -7.48 11.80 1.70
C LYS A 12 -8.07 12.85 2.62
N ASN A 13 -9.24 12.55 3.22
CA ASN A 13 -9.97 13.47 4.09
C ASN A 13 -9.27 13.76 5.43
N LEU A 14 -8.40 12.87 5.90
CA LEU A 14 -7.69 13.02 7.18
C LEU A 14 -6.21 13.38 6.99
N GLY A 15 -5.67 13.18 5.79
CA GLY A 15 -4.25 13.40 5.49
C GLY A 15 -3.31 12.39 6.15
N ILE A 16 -3.83 11.33 6.77
CA ILE A 16 -3.06 10.32 7.51
C ILE A 16 -2.89 9.04 6.70
N GLU A 17 -1.86 8.27 7.03
CA GLU A 17 -1.58 6.96 6.45
C GLU A 17 -2.16 5.84 7.31
N GLY A 18 -2.54 4.75 6.65
CA GLY A 18 -3.04 3.54 7.28
C GLY A 18 -2.76 2.30 6.45
N GLU A 19 -3.18 1.16 6.98
CA GLU A 19 -3.04 -0.14 6.37
C GLU A 19 -4.41 -0.78 6.18
N VAL A 20 -4.67 -1.32 4.99
CA VAL A 20 -5.89 -2.06 4.71
C VAL A 20 -5.86 -3.39 5.44
N ILE A 21 -6.81 -3.62 6.34
CA ILE A 21 -6.92 -4.86 7.11
C ILE A 21 -8.11 -5.74 6.68
N GLU A 22 -9.02 -5.20 5.87
CA GLU A 22 -10.14 -5.96 5.31
C GLU A 22 -10.69 -5.26 4.06
N VAL A 23 -11.07 -6.03 3.04
CA VAL A 23 -11.71 -5.50 1.83
C VAL A 23 -13.05 -6.20 1.66
N ARG A 24 -14.13 -5.42 1.75
CA ARG A 24 -15.50 -5.88 1.49
C ARG A 24 -15.98 -5.37 0.14
N THR A 25 -17.10 -5.92 -0.35
CA THR A 25 -17.70 -5.55 -1.65
C THR A 25 -18.02 -4.06 -1.79
N ARG A 26 -18.23 -3.33 -0.68
CA ARG A 26 -18.63 -1.90 -0.69
C ARG A 26 -17.83 -1.01 0.27
N ALA A 27 -16.85 -1.55 0.98
CA ALA A 27 -16.12 -0.84 2.01
C ALA A 27 -14.74 -1.46 2.22
N ILE A 28 -13.78 -0.63 2.61
CA ILE A 28 -12.41 -1.02 2.90
C ILE A 28 -12.16 -0.64 4.35
N VAL A 29 -11.74 -1.61 5.16
CA VAL A 29 -11.38 -1.35 6.56
C VAL A 29 -9.90 -1.00 6.60
N VAL A 30 -9.61 0.20 7.09
CA VAL A 30 -8.24 0.70 7.24
C VAL A 30 -7.96 0.86 8.73
N ARG A 31 -6.80 0.34 9.14
CA ARG A 31 -6.23 0.53 10.47
C ARG A 31 -5.18 1.63 10.41
N PHE A 32 -5.30 2.62 11.29
CA PHE A 32 -4.36 3.74 11.39
C PHE A 32 -4.18 4.16 12.85
N GLU A 33 -3.11 4.90 13.14
CA GLU A 33 -2.86 5.46 14.47
C GLU A 33 -3.39 6.89 14.54
N HIS A 34 -4.17 7.20 15.57
CA HIS A 34 -4.68 8.53 15.82
C HIS A 34 -4.57 8.85 17.29
N LYS A 35 -3.82 9.91 17.64
CA LYS A 35 -3.57 10.33 19.03
C LYS A 35 -2.98 9.22 19.93
N GLY A 36 -2.18 8.32 19.37
CA GLY A 36 -1.58 7.19 20.08
C GLY A 36 -2.49 5.98 20.25
N GLU A 37 -3.69 6.01 19.68
CA GLU A 37 -4.62 4.88 19.68
C GLU A 37 -4.72 4.26 18.28
N ARG A 38 -4.82 2.94 18.22
CA ARG A 38 -5.09 2.21 16.97
C ARG A 38 -6.59 2.28 16.69
N VAL A 39 -6.93 2.88 15.57
CA VAL A 39 -8.30 3.05 15.11
C VAL A 39 -8.51 2.24 13.86
N GLU A 40 -9.64 1.52 13.81
CA GLU A 40 -10.09 0.77 12.64
C GLU A 40 -11.37 1.41 12.14
N ARG A 41 -11.41 1.80 10.86
CA ARG A 41 -12.58 2.48 10.29
C ARG A 41 -12.84 2.03 8.85
N HIS A 42 -14.11 2.04 8.49
CA HIS A 42 -14.57 1.79 7.12
C HIS A 42 -14.42 3.04 6.27
N PHE A 43 -13.88 2.86 5.07
CA PHE A 43 -13.75 3.88 4.03
C PHE A 43 -14.25 3.34 2.69
N VAL A 44 -14.64 4.24 1.79
CA VAL A 44 -14.86 3.88 0.38
C VAL A 44 -13.57 4.05 -0.41
N GLU A 45 -13.48 3.41 -1.59
CA GLU A 45 -12.31 3.49 -2.47
C GLU A 45 -11.95 4.95 -2.82
N ASP A 46 -12.95 5.82 -2.95
CA ASP A 46 -12.73 7.24 -3.29
C ASP A 46 -12.00 8.04 -2.21
N ASP A 47 -12.21 7.70 -0.94
CA ASP A 47 -11.56 8.33 0.23
C ASP A 47 -10.09 7.93 0.39
N LEU A 48 -9.66 6.88 -0.31
CA LEU A 48 -8.36 6.27 -0.14
C LEU A 48 -7.47 6.54 -1.35
N GLU A 49 -6.21 6.82 -1.09
CA GLU A 49 -5.15 6.89 -2.09
C GLU A 49 -4.14 5.79 -1.80
N ARG A 50 -3.93 4.88 -2.75
CA ARG A 50 -2.97 3.80 -2.57
C ARG A 50 -1.57 4.37 -2.61
N LEU A 51 -0.79 4.13 -1.56
CA LEU A 51 0.60 4.55 -1.53
C LEU A 51 1.46 3.43 -2.11
N PRO A 52 2.52 3.77 -2.86
CA PRO A 52 3.48 2.78 -3.31
C PRO A 52 4.13 2.14 -2.07
N SER A 53 3.94 0.82 -1.90
CA SER A 53 4.74 0.06 -0.95
C SER A 53 6.20 0.27 -1.33
N THR A 54 7.04 0.68 -0.37
CA THR A 54 8.45 1.07 -0.56
C THR A 54 9.36 -0.12 -0.94
N LYS A 55 8.84 -1.12 -1.66
CA LYS A 55 9.52 -2.35 -2.07
C LYS A 55 9.53 -2.60 -3.58
N GLU A 56 9.42 -1.56 -4.40
CA GLU A 56 9.77 -1.65 -5.82
C GLU A 56 10.53 -0.40 -6.27
N SER A 57 11.83 -0.39 -5.99
CA SER A 57 12.84 0.31 -6.80
C SER A 57 14.22 -0.22 -6.37
N TYR A 58 15.00 -0.74 -7.33
CA TYR A 58 16.37 -1.29 -7.23
C TYR A 58 16.52 -2.80 -6.96
N PHE A 59 15.97 -3.66 -7.82
CA PHE A 59 16.64 -4.92 -8.18
C PHE A 59 16.41 -5.24 -9.67
N GLU A 60 17.07 -4.46 -10.51
CA GLU A 60 17.41 -4.74 -11.91
C GLU A 60 18.92 -4.38 -11.99
N HIS A 61 19.93 -5.22 -12.25
CA HIS A 61 20.07 -6.56 -12.79
C HIS A 61 21.27 -7.27 -12.09
N GLN A 62 21.10 -8.52 -11.67
CA GLN A 62 22.22 -9.47 -11.59
C GLN A 62 22.40 -10.10 -12.98
N GLY A 63 23.65 -10.26 -13.43
CA GLY A 63 24.03 -11.36 -14.31
C GLY A 63 24.09 -11.08 -15.80
N GLY A 64 25.28 -10.67 -16.26
CA GLY A 64 25.71 -10.80 -17.65
C GLY A 64 27.17 -11.20 -17.67
N ARG A 65 27.46 -12.45 -17.29
CA ARG A 65 28.76 -13.08 -17.52
C ARG A 65 28.60 -13.90 -18.80
N GLU A 66 29.06 -13.36 -19.92
CA GLU A 66 29.26 -14.12 -21.15
C GLU A 66 30.71 -13.95 -21.58
N ASP A 67 31.49 -15.00 -21.30
CA ASP A 67 32.70 -15.33 -22.06
C ASP A 67 32.35 -15.37 -23.56
N GLY A 68 33.02 -14.57 -24.37
CA GLY A 68 32.80 -14.52 -25.82
C GLY A 68 33.90 -13.78 -26.57
N LEU A 69 34.95 -14.52 -26.92
CA LEU A 69 35.87 -14.36 -28.06
C LEU A 69 35.72 -13.08 -28.92
N SER A 70 36.74 -12.22 -28.93
CA SER A 70 37.42 -11.67 -30.14
C SER A 70 38.64 -10.84 -29.77
#